data_AF-A0A970FS20-F1
#
_entry.id   AF-A0A970FS20-F1
#
_cell.length_a   1.000
_cell.length_b   1.000
_cell.length_c   1.000
_cell.angle_alpha   90.00
_cell.angle_beta   90.00
_cell.angle_gamma   90.00
#
_symmetry.space_group_name_H-M   'P 1'
#
loop_
_entity.id
_entity.type
_entity.pdbx_description
1 polymer ?
#
loop_
_entity_poly.entity_id
_entity_poly.type
_entity_poly.pdbx_seq_one_letter_code
_entity_poly.pdbx_strand_id
1 'polypeptide(L)'
;MIVKIIKLPFKAVAAVLAVALMALHFVGAIALGLSAIVTNLLASVFLFGSVAGWIMNQPPIMLMQTVGIGIFFALAPHIAEWLLGKLTDLTIVLLGFICS
;
A
#
# COMPACT_ATOMS: atom_id res chain seq x y z
N MET A 1 -11.83 -35.52 -17.69
CA MET A 1 -10.37 -35.75 -17.51
C MET A 1 -9.50 -34.73 -18.26
N ILE A 2 -9.78 -34.40 -19.52
CA ILE A 2 -9.00 -33.45 -20.34
C ILE A 2 -8.82 -32.06 -19.68
N VAL A 3 -9.87 -31.51 -19.07
CA VAL A 3 -9.81 -30.20 -18.38
C VAL A 3 -8.83 -30.19 -17.20
N LYS A 4 -8.67 -31.31 -16.47
CA LYS A 4 -7.69 -31.41 -15.38
C LYS A 4 -6.24 -31.40 -15.89
N ILE A 5 -6.01 -32.04 -17.03
CA ILE A 5 -4.67 -32.12 -17.67
C ILE A 5 -4.28 -30.74 -18.23
N ILE A 6 -5.22 -30.03 -18.86
CA ILE A 6 -4.99 -28.67 -19.37
C ILE A 6 -4.74 -27.68 -18.25
N LYS A 7 -5.44 -27.79 -17.12
CA LYS A 7 -5.25 -26.89 -15.95
C LYS A 7 -3.92 -27.12 -15.22
N LEU A 8 -3.28 -28.28 -15.38
CA LEU A 8 -2.08 -28.68 -14.65
C LEU A 8 -0.88 -27.72 -14.83
N PRO A 9 -0.51 -27.30 -16.07
CA PRO A 9 0.54 -26.28 -16.25
C PRO A 9 0.15 -24.92 -15.67
N PHE A 10 -1.13 -24.51 -15.78
CA PHE A 10 -1.61 -23.26 -15.20
C PHE A 10 -1.55 -23.28 -13.67
N LYS A 11 -1.81 -24.42 -13.03
CA LYS A 11 -1.64 -24.58 -11.58
C LYS A 11 -0.19 -24.47 -11.14
N ALA A 12 0.75 -25.01 -11.93
CA ALA A 12 2.17 -24.88 -11.63
C ALA A 12 2.62 -23.41 -11.70
N VAL A 13 2.22 -22.67 -12.75
CA VAL A 13 2.49 -21.23 -12.87
C VAL A 13 1.81 -20.44 -11.75
N ALA A 14 0.55 -20.76 -11.44
CA ALA A 14 -0.19 -20.15 -10.35
C ALA A 14 0.49 -20.36 -8.98
N ALA A 15 1.06 -21.55 -8.74
CA ALA A 15 1.78 -21.84 -7.50
C ALA A 15 3.04 -20.98 -7.35
N VAL A 16 3.82 -20.84 -8.42
CA VAL A 16 5.00 -19.95 -8.43
C VAL A 16 4.56 -18.50 -8.20
N LEU A 17 3.49 -18.06 -8.86
CA LEU A 17 2.94 -16.72 -8.69
C LEU A 17 2.43 -16.46 -7.27
N ALA A 18 1.76 -17.44 -6.65
CA ALA A 18 1.27 -17.33 -5.28
C ALA A 18 2.41 -17.16 -4.28
N VAL A 19 3.51 -17.91 -4.44
CA VAL A 19 4.72 -17.76 -3.61
C VAL A 19 5.34 -16.37 -3.79
N ALA A 20 5.44 -15.90 -5.03
CA ALA A 20 5.96 -14.56 -5.31
C ALA A 20 5.09 -13.45 -4.69
N LEU A 21 3.76 -13.57 -4.77
CA LEU A 21 2.82 -12.63 -4.18
C LEU A 21 2.88 -12.65 -2.64
N MET A 22 3.04 -13.81 -2.02
CA MET A 22 3.26 -13.92 -0.57
C MET A 22 4.55 -13.22 -0.13
N ALA A 23 5.64 -13.43 -0.87
CA ALA A 23 6.91 -12.74 -0.59
C ALA A 23 6.75 -11.22 -0.75
N LEU A 24 6.08 -10.77 -1.80
CA LEU A 24 5.77 -9.35 -2.03
C LEU A 24 4.91 -8.77 -0.90
N HIS A 25 3.90 -9.52 -0.42
CA HIS A 25 3.07 -9.10 0.71
C HIS A 25 3.91 -8.92 1.98
N PHE A 26 4.80 -9.87 2.27
CA PHE A 26 5.66 -9.80 3.47
C PHE A 26 6.63 -8.62 3.42
N VAL A 27 7.35 -8.46 2.31
CA VAL A 27 8.26 -7.31 2.11
C VAL A 27 7.48 -6.00 2.12
N GLY A 28 6.32 -5.97 1.47
CA GLY A 28 5.43 -4.81 1.44
C GLY A 28 4.92 -4.44 2.83
N ALA A 29 4.51 -5.41 3.66
CA ALA A 29 4.06 -5.15 5.03
C ALA A 29 5.18 -4.55 5.90
N ILE A 30 6.41 -5.06 5.79
CA ILE A 30 7.57 -4.49 6.51
C ILE A 30 7.87 -3.07 6.02
N ALA A 31 7.92 -2.87 4.71
CA ALA A 31 8.17 -1.56 4.11
C ALA A 31 7.08 -0.56 4.49
N LEU A 32 5.81 -0.98 4.54
CA LEU A 32 4.69 -0.16 4.98
C LEU A 32 4.79 0.20 6.46
N GLY A 33 5.07 -0.77 7.33
CA GLY A 33 5.24 -0.49 8.76
C GLY A 33 6.35 0.52 9.03
N LEU A 34 7.49 0.39 8.34
CA LEU A 34 8.62 1.30 8.52
C LEU A 34 8.37 2.67 7.88
N SER A 35 7.81 2.70 6.67
CA SER A 35 7.50 3.95 5.97
C SER A 35 6.37 4.73 6.64
N ALA A 36 5.38 4.06 7.24
CA ALA A 36 4.28 4.69 7.95
C ALA A 36 4.76 5.57 9.11
N ILE A 37 5.86 5.21 9.77
CA ILE A 37 6.46 6.05 10.82
C ILE A 37 6.93 7.37 10.21
N VAL A 38 7.67 7.29 9.09
CA VAL A 38 8.21 8.46 8.41
C VAL A 38 7.08 9.30 7.79
N THR A 39 6.12 8.69 7.12
CA THR A 39 5.02 9.42 6.48
C THR A 39 4.11 10.08 7.51
N ASN A 40 3.80 9.42 8.63
CA ASN A 40 3.02 10.05 9.70
C ASN A 40 3.79 11.17 10.40
N LEU A 41 5.10 11.02 10.58
CA LEU A 41 5.94 12.10 11.09
C LEU A 41 5.93 13.30 10.13
N LEU A 42 6.16 13.07 8.83
CA LEU A 42 6.08 14.12 7.81
C LEU A 42 4.69 14.78 7.82
N ALA A 43 3.62 13.98 7.85
CA ALA A 43 2.26 14.50 7.93
C ALA A 43 2.10 15.48 9.11
N SER A 44 2.55 15.07 10.31
CA SER A 44 2.50 15.94 11.48
C SER A 44 3.33 17.21 11.28
N VAL A 45 4.55 17.12 10.75
CA VAL A 45 5.45 18.27 10.55
C VAL A 45 4.83 19.27 9.56
N PHE A 46 4.27 18.81 8.46
CA PHE A 46 3.64 19.67 7.45
C PHE A 46 2.33 20.29 7.96
N LEU A 47 1.51 19.54 8.69
CA LEU A 47 0.28 20.05 9.28
C LEU A 47 0.57 21.06 10.39
N PHE A 48 1.47 20.77 11.34
CA PHE A 48 1.90 21.74 12.33
C PHE A 48 2.60 22.96 11.71
N GLY A 49 3.42 22.74 10.67
CA GLY A 49 4.04 23.80 9.89
C GLY A 49 3.03 24.72 9.24
N SER A 50 1.89 24.19 8.76
CA SER A 50 0.80 25.02 8.24
C SER A 50 0.13 25.88 9.32
N VAL A 51 -0.04 25.36 10.54
CA VAL A 51 -0.57 26.13 11.67
C VAL A 51 0.41 27.24 12.07
N ALA A 52 1.71 26.92 12.16
CA ALA A 52 2.75 27.91 12.44
C ALA A 52 2.82 28.98 11.35
N GLY A 53 2.75 28.59 10.07
CA GLY A 53 2.71 29.53 8.95
C GLY A 53 1.50 30.45 8.99
N TRP A 54 0.33 29.92 9.40
CA TRP A 54 -0.88 30.71 9.56
C TRP A 54 -0.73 31.76 10.67
N ILE A 55 -0.17 31.38 11.84
CA ILE A 55 0.14 32.33 12.93
C ILE A 55 1.09 33.44 12.45
N MET A 56 2.05 33.09 11.60
CA MET A 56 3.04 34.03 11.04
C MET A 56 2.53 34.81 9.80
N ASN A 57 1.22 34.76 9.51
CA ASN A 57 0.59 35.43 8.36
C ASN A 57 1.29 35.13 7.01
N GLN A 58 1.70 33.88 6.79
CA GLN A 58 2.28 33.45 5.52
C GLN A 58 1.25 33.48 4.37
N PRO A 59 1.71 33.57 3.11
CA PRO A 59 0.83 33.58 1.95
C PRO A 59 -0.14 32.38 1.94
N PRO A 60 -1.46 32.58 1.70
CA PRO A 60 -2.45 31.52 1.74
C PRO A 60 -2.15 30.33 0.81
N ILE A 61 -1.51 30.60 -0.33
CA ILE A 61 -1.10 29.57 -1.29
C ILE A 61 -0.06 28.62 -0.69
N MET A 62 0.88 29.12 0.12
CA MET A 62 1.90 28.31 0.78
C MET A 62 1.28 27.47 1.91
N LEU A 63 0.29 28.01 2.61
CA LEU A 63 -0.46 27.29 3.64
C LEU A 63 -1.25 26.12 3.04
N MET A 64 -1.96 26.35 1.94
CA MET A 64 -2.70 25.29 1.25
C MET A 64 -1.78 24.18 0.75
N GLN A 65 -0.59 24.52 0.26
CA GLN A 65 0.40 23.52 -0.15
C GLN A 65 0.91 22.69 1.03
N THR A 66 1.23 23.33 2.16
CA THR A 66 1.70 22.62 3.37
C THR A 66 0.62 21.71 3.95
N VAL A 67 -0.63 22.18 4.02
CA VAL A 67 -1.79 21.35 4.42
C VAL A 67 -1.97 20.18 3.47
N GLY A 68 -1.94 20.42 2.15
CA GLY A 68 -2.13 19.38 1.14
C GLY A 68 -1.07 18.28 1.23
N ILE A 69 0.20 18.66 1.40
CA ILE A 69 1.30 17.70 1.59
C ILE A 69 1.11 16.92 2.90
N GLY A 70 0.72 17.59 3.98
CA GLY A 70 0.45 16.94 5.26
C GLY A 70 -0.66 15.89 5.18
N ILE A 71 -1.78 16.23 4.54
CA ILE A 71 -2.91 15.30 4.32
C ILE A 71 -2.48 14.14 3.41
N PHE A 72 -1.72 14.42 2.35
CA PHE A 72 -1.21 13.38 1.46
C PHE A 72 -0.38 12.34 2.23
N PHE A 73 0.56 12.78 3.06
CA PHE A 73 1.40 11.88 3.84
C PHE A 73 0.63 11.14 4.93
N ALA A 74 -0.44 11.72 5.48
CA ALA A 74 -1.33 11.03 6.42
C ALA A 74 -2.12 9.90 5.73
N LEU A 75 -2.54 10.11 4.47
CA LEU A 75 -3.35 9.15 3.72
C LEU A 75 -2.52 8.08 3.00
N ALA A 76 -1.28 8.40 2.63
CA ALA A 76 -0.37 7.50 1.92
C ALA A 76 -0.27 6.09 2.54
N PRO A 77 -0.02 5.92 3.86
CA PRO A 77 0.07 4.58 4.45
C PRO A 77 -1.25 3.80 4.35
N HIS A 78 -2.40 4.46 4.50
CA HIS A 78 -3.71 3.82 4.42
C HIS A 78 -4.02 3.32 3.00
N ILE A 79 -3.70 4.12 1.98
CA ILE A 79 -3.89 3.73 0.57
C ILE A 79 -3.01 2.52 0.24
N ALA A 80 -1.76 2.55 0.73
CA ALA A 80 -0.81 1.49 0.44
C ALA A 80 -1.12 0.20 1.21
N GLU A 81 -1.64 0.29 2.43
CA GLU A 81 -2.20 -0.85 3.17
C GLU A 81 -3.40 -1.46 2.43
N TRP A 82 -4.33 -0.64 1.94
CA TRP A 82 -5.46 -1.12 1.13
C TRP A 82 -4.99 -1.87 -0.12
N LEU A 83 -3.97 -1.36 -0.82
CA LEU A 83 -3.40 -2.00 -2.00
C LEU A 83 -2.73 -3.34 -1.65
N LEU A 84 -2.01 -3.40 -0.52
CA LEU A 84 -1.42 -4.63 -0.02
C LEU A 84 -2.49 -5.68 0.32
N GLY A 85 -3.62 -5.24 0.87
CA GLY A 85 -4.80 -6.09 1.10
C GLY A 85 -5.37 -6.66 -0.19
N LYS A 86 -5.41 -5.88 -1.28
CA LYS A 86 -5.85 -6.38 -2.60
C LYS A 86 -4.91 -7.43 -3.19
N LEU A 87 -3.60 -7.32 -2.93
CA LEU A 87 -2.64 -8.36 -3.29
C LEU A 87 -2.91 -9.66 -2.51
N THR A 88 -3.31 -9.56 -1.24
CA THR A 88 -3.70 -10.72 -0.43
C THR A 88 -4.96 -11.37 -0.98
N ASP A 89 -6.00 -10.59 -1.31
CA ASP A 89 -7.24 -11.08 -1.93
C ASP A 89 -6.92 -11.89 -3.20
N LEU A 90 -6.05 -11.37 -4.05
CA LEU A 90 -5.60 -12.04 -5.28
C LEU A 90 -4.86 -13.35 -5.00
N THR A 91 -4.01 -13.35 -3.98
CA THR A 91 -3.26 -14.54 -3.55
C THR A 91 -4.21 -15.65 -3.09
N ILE A 92 -5.28 -15.31 -2.35
CA ILE A 92 -6.30 -16.27 -1.91
C ILE A 92 -7.04 -16.87 -3.11
N VAL A 93 -7.43 -16.05 -4.09
CA VAL A 93 -8.09 -16.53 -5.32
C VAL A 93 -7.17 -17.50 -6.09
N LEU A 94 -5.88 -17.18 -6.20
CA LEU A 94 -4.88 -18.05 -6.82
C LEU A 94 -4.74 -19.38 -6.08
N LEU A 95 -4.67 -19.35 -4.74
CA LEU A 95 -4.64 -20.57 -3.92
C LEU A 95 -5.90 -21.42 -4.11
N GLY A 96 -7.08 -20.80 -4.16
CA GLY A 96 -8.34 -21.48 -4.46
C GLY A 96 -8.32 -22.17 -5.84
N PHE A 97 -7.75 -21.52 -6.85
CA PHE A 97 -7.58 -22.11 -8.18
C PHE A 97 -6.62 -23.30 -8.19
N ILE A 98 -5.54 -23.25 -7.41
CA ILE A 98 -4.57 -24.35 -7.30
C ILE A 98 -5.23 -25.56 -6.61
N CYS A 99 -6.00 -25.34 -5.54
CA CYS A 99 -6.65 -26.39 -4.75
C CYS A 99 -7.91 -27.00 -5.39
N SER A 100 -8.55 -26.31 -6.35
CA SER A 100 -9.76 -26.78 -7.07
C SER A 100 -9.49 -27.84 -8.13
#